data_AF-A0A3B8W6X1-F1
#
_entry.id   AF-A0A3B8W6X1-F1
#
_cell.length_a   1.000
_cell.length_b   1.000
_cell.length_c   1.000
_cell.angle_alpha   90.00
_cell.angle_beta   90.00
_cell.angle_gamma   90.00
#
_symmetry.space_group_name_H-M   'P 1'
#
loop_
_entity.id
_entity.type
_entity.pdbx_description
1 polymer ?
#
loop_
_entity_poly.entity_id
_entity_poly.type
_entity_poly.pdbx_seq_one_letter_code
_entity_poly.pdbx_strand_id
1 'polypeptide(L)'
;VDESGHAASGCSIDGSVHVMKNLQNQLGIDFFDRTQVAFWANGQIVTIPFTRLKQAFGSGEVNGQTLAFNLQAATKDDLDNRWLIPAEKTWLAKYLPKSSLVS
;
A
#
# COMPACT_ATOMS: atom_id res chain seq x y z
N VAL A 1 12.27 -29.35 10.84
CA VAL A 1 13.10 -28.72 9.80
C VAL A 1 12.79 -27.22 9.85
N ASP A 2 13.19 -26.56 10.93
CA ASP A 2 14.40 -25.73 11.06
C ASP A 2 14.44 -24.56 10.05
N GLU A 3 13.83 -23.43 10.43
CA GLU A 3 13.85 -22.15 9.71
C GLU A 3 15.05 -21.31 10.15
N SER A 4 16.27 -21.85 10.02
CA SER A 4 17.49 -21.14 10.34
C SER A 4 17.89 -20.15 9.23
N GLY A 5 17.69 -18.87 9.53
CA GLY A 5 18.70 -17.82 9.33
C GLY A 5 19.29 -17.64 7.93
N HIS A 6 18.53 -17.08 7.00
CA HIS A 6 19.12 -16.28 5.92
C HIS A 6 18.88 -14.80 6.19
N ALA A 7 19.79 -14.22 6.97
CA ALA A 7 20.01 -12.78 6.97
C ALA A 7 20.23 -12.36 5.52
N ALA A 8 19.29 -11.56 4.99
CA ALA A 8 19.39 -10.96 3.67
C ALA A 8 20.73 -10.21 3.60
N SER A 9 21.70 -10.80 2.91
CA SER A 9 23.02 -10.20 2.71
C SER A 9 22.80 -8.88 1.97
N GLY A 10 23.32 -7.78 2.54
CA GLY A 10 23.11 -6.39 2.12
C GLY A 10 23.63 -5.99 0.74
N CYS A 11 23.41 -6.82 -0.27
CA CYS A 11 23.62 -6.55 -1.70
C CYS A 11 22.34 -6.78 -2.51
N SER A 12 21.45 -7.70 -2.09
CA SER A 12 20.14 -7.93 -2.75
C SER A 12 19.07 -6.92 -2.35
N ILE A 13 19.20 -6.31 -1.16
CA ILE A 13 18.36 -5.20 -0.69
C ILE A 13 18.61 -3.97 -1.55
N ASP A 14 19.88 -3.63 -1.82
CA ASP A 14 20.24 -2.50 -2.67
C ASP A 14 19.72 -2.63 -4.11
N GLY A 15 19.71 -3.84 -4.68
CA GLY A 15 19.12 -4.09 -6.00
C GLY A 15 17.61 -3.82 -6.05
N SER A 16 16.86 -4.38 -5.09
CA SER A 16 15.40 -4.20 -5.02
C SER A 16 15.01 -2.76 -4.70
N VAL A 17 15.75 -2.09 -3.82
CA VAL A 17 15.55 -0.67 -3.49
C VAL A 17 15.90 0.22 -4.69
N HIS A 18 16.93 -0.12 -5.47
CA HIS A 18 17.29 0.62 -6.67
C HIS A 18 16.20 0.56 -7.74
N VAL A 19 15.61 -0.62 -7.99
CA VAL A 19 14.49 -0.78 -8.94
C VAL A 19 13.29 0.05 -8.48
N MET A 20 12.92 -0.03 -7.20
CA MET A 20 11.84 0.79 -6.64
C MET A 20 12.13 2.28 -6.81
N LYS A 21 13.34 2.76 -6.46
CA LYS A 21 13.74 4.17 -6.63
C LYS A 21 13.70 4.63 -8.09
N ASN A 22 14.06 3.77 -9.04
CA ASN A 22 13.98 4.10 -10.45
C ASN A 22 12.52 4.25 -10.90
N LEU A 23 11.65 3.35 -10.43
CA LEU A 23 10.21 3.43 -10.66
C LEU A 23 9.57 4.68 -10.00
N GLN A 24 10.04 5.07 -8.81
CA GLN A 24 9.63 6.32 -8.15
C GLN A 24 9.90 7.53 -9.05
N ASN A 25 11.10 7.61 -9.63
CA ASN A 25 11.47 8.72 -10.52
C ASN A 25 10.62 8.75 -11.80
N GLN A 26 10.26 7.58 -12.34
CA GLN A 26 9.43 7.49 -13.53
C GLN A 26 7.97 7.86 -13.25
N LEU A 27 7.44 7.51 -12.08
CA LEU A 27 6.05 7.76 -11.70
C LEU A 27 5.84 9.07 -10.94
N GLY A 28 6.91 9.69 -10.45
CA GLY A 28 6.83 10.87 -9.57
C GLY A 28 6.22 10.56 -8.20
N ILE A 29 6.31 9.31 -7.73
CA ILE A 29 5.70 8.81 -6.49
C ILE A 29 6.80 8.34 -5.55
N ASP A 30 6.69 8.61 -4.25
CA ASP A 30 7.56 8.03 -3.22
C ASP A 30 6.89 6.81 -2.57
N PHE A 31 7.41 5.62 -2.87
CA PHE A 31 6.99 4.33 -2.31
C PHE A 31 7.51 4.10 -0.89
N PHE A 32 8.52 4.86 -0.44
CA PHE A 32 9.06 4.76 0.92
C PHE A 32 8.48 5.81 1.86
N ASP A 33 7.76 6.80 1.33
CA ASP A 33 7.05 7.80 2.12
C ASP A 33 5.88 7.18 2.89
N ARG A 34 6.16 6.80 4.14
CA ARG A 34 5.18 6.26 5.09
C ARG A 34 4.12 7.28 5.51
N THR A 35 4.26 8.55 5.12
CA THR A 35 3.24 9.57 5.34
C THR A 35 2.16 9.56 4.27
N GLN A 36 2.33 8.79 3.20
CA GLN A 36 1.37 8.64 2.11
C GLN A 36 0.83 7.22 2.02
N VAL A 37 -0.40 7.12 1.53
CA VAL A 37 -1.06 5.85 1.23
C VAL A 37 -1.40 5.84 -0.25
N ALA A 38 -0.90 4.83 -0.97
CA ALA A 38 -1.23 4.62 -2.36
C ALA A 38 -2.52 3.81 -2.50
N PHE A 39 -3.38 4.26 -3.41
CA PHE A 39 -4.61 3.63 -3.83
C PHE A 39 -4.57 3.40 -5.33
N TRP A 40 -5.20 2.32 -5.79
CA TRP A 40 -5.45 2.05 -7.19
C TRP A 40 -6.87 2.50 -7.52
N ALA A 41 -7.01 3.59 -8.26
CA ALA A 41 -8.29 4.17 -8.64
C ALA A 41 -8.26 4.59 -10.12
N ASN A 42 -9.31 4.24 -10.86
CA ASN A 42 -9.47 4.62 -12.28
C ASN A 42 -8.26 4.27 -13.18
N GLY A 43 -7.59 3.15 -12.89
CA GLY A 43 -6.42 2.70 -13.66
C GLY A 43 -5.14 3.51 -13.40
N GLN A 44 -5.13 4.37 -12.38
CA GLN A 44 -3.98 5.14 -11.96
C GLN A 44 -3.69 4.94 -10.47
N ILE A 45 -2.44 5.19 -10.09
CA ILE A 45 -2.03 5.22 -8.70
C ILE A 45 -2.30 6.62 -8.15
N VAL A 46 -3.09 6.69 -7.10
CA VAL A 46 -3.39 7.93 -6.37
C VAL A 46 -2.78 7.83 -4.99
N THR A 47 -1.95 8.79 -4.60
CA THR A 47 -1.40 8.86 -3.24
C THR A 47 -2.15 9.89 -2.41
N ILE A 48 -2.51 9.49 -1.18
CA ILE A 48 -3.22 10.34 -0.24
C ILE A 48 -2.38 10.46 1.04
N PRO A 49 -2.06 11.69 1.48
CA PRO A 49 -1.40 11.90 2.76
C PRO A 49 -2.21 11.33 3.92
N PHE A 50 -1.54 10.75 4.91
CA PHE A 50 -2.15 10.15 6.10
C PHE A 50 -3.06 11.13 6.83
N THR A 51 -2.66 12.41 6.89
CA THR A 51 -3.42 13.52 7.48
C THR A 51 -4.75 13.77 6.76
N ARG A 52 -4.84 13.46 5.47
CA ARG A 52 -6.03 13.65 4.62
C ARG A 52 -6.91 12.41 4.52
N LEU A 53 -6.49 11.24 4.99
CA LEU A 53 -7.26 9.99 4.85
C LEU A 53 -8.71 10.11 5.32
N LYS A 54 -8.96 10.69 6.51
CA LYS A 54 -10.32 10.90 7.02
C LYS A 54 -11.16 11.77 6.09
N GLN A 55 -10.58 12.84 5.56
CA GLN A 55 -11.25 13.72 4.62
C GLN A 55 -11.54 12.99 3.31
N ALA A 56 -10.56 12.27 2.76
CA ALA A 56 -10.69 11.57 1.48
C ALA A 56 -11.76 10.46 1.53
N PHE A 57 -11.81 9.69 2.62
CA PHE A 57 -12.90 8.73 2.85
C PHE A 57 -14.23 9.42 3.11
N GLY A 58 -14.24 10.56 3.83
CA GLY A 58 -15.45 11.33 4.12
C GLY A 58 -16.05 12.03 2.89
N SER A 59 -15.21 12.46 1.94
CA SER A 59 -15.64 13.10 0.69
C SER A 59 -15.95 12.10 -0.43
N GLY A 60 -15.69 10.81 -0.22
CA GLY A 60 -15.89 9.75 -1.22
C GLY A 60 -14.85 9.73 -2.34
N GLU A 61 -13.71 10.42 -2.17
CA GLU A 61 -12.58 10.34 -3.12
C GLU A 61 -12.00 8.93 -3.17
N VAL A 62 -12.00 8.25 -2.02
CA VAL A 62 -11.75 6.83 -1.86
C VAL A 62 -12.81 6.25 -0.93
N ASN A 63 -13.10 4.96 -1.06
CA ASN A 63 -14.08 4.26 -0.22
C ASN A 63 -13.52 2.90 0.24
N GLY A 64 -14.31 2.15 1.02
CA GLY A 64 -13.89 0.85 1.56
C GLY A 64 -13.51 -0.19 0.50
N GLN A 65 -14.10 -0.08 -0.70
CA GLN A 65 -13.86 -0.96 -1.84
C GLN A 65 -12.67 -0.50 -2.70
N THR A 66 -12.18 0.73 -2.52
CA THR A 66 -11.00 1.21 -3.23
C THR A 66 -9.79 0.35 -2.86
N LEU A 67 -9.10 -0.17 -3.87
CA LEU A 67 -7.93 -1.03 -3.67
C LEU A 67 -6.77 -0.19 -3.13
N ALA A 68 -6.29 -0.55 -1.95
CA ALA A 68 -5.10 0.02 -1.32
C ALA A 68 -3.90 -0.91 -1.53
N PHE A 69 -2.72 -0.31 -1.66
CA PHE A 69 -1.47 -1.04 -1.79
C PHE A 69 -1.02 -1.60 -0.43
N ASN A 70 -0.86 -2.92 -0.34
CA ASN A 70 -0.32 -3.58 0.85
C ASN A 70 1.20 -3.65 0.80
N LEU A 71 1.85 -2.63 1.33
CA LEU A 71 3.32 -2.57 1.41
C LEU A 71 3.92 -3.49 2.50
N GLN A 72 3.10 -4.25 3.23
CA GLN A 72 3.55 -5.18 4.27
C GLN A 72 3.55 -6.66 3.80
N ALA A 73 3.41 -6.91 2.49
CA ALA A 73 3.53 -8.25 1.93
C ALA A 73 4.92 -8.82 2.23
N ALA A 74 4.97 -9.89 3.04
CA ALA A 74 6.22 -10.49 3.51
C ALA A 74 6.64 -11.71 2.66
N THR A 75 5.71 -12.28 1.90
CA THR A 75 5.93 -13.47 1.07
C THR A 75 5.62 -13.17 -0.39
N LYS A 76 6.14 -14.00 -1.31
CA LYS A 76 5.77 -13.93 -2.72
C LYS A 76 4.27 -14.15 -2.93
N ASP A 77 3.65 -15.04 -2.15
CA ASP A 77 2.22 -15.30 -2.22
C ASP A 77 1.40 -14.06 -1.84
N ASP A 78 1.85 -13.31 -0.82
CA ASP A 78 1.23 -12.04 -0.44
C ASP A 78 1.39 -10.98 -1.54
N LEU A 79 2.50 -11.02 -2.25
CA LEU A 79 2.77 -10.16 -3.38
C LEU A 79 1.84 -10.46 -4.56
N ASP A 80 1.62 -11.74 -4.86
CA ASP A 80 0.82 -12.15 -6.01
C ASP A 80 -0.68 -12.00 -5.72
N ASN A 81 -1.12 -12.30 -4.49
CA ASN A 81 -2.54 -12.38 -4.13
C ASN A 81 -3.05 -11.24 -3.24
N ARG A 82 -2.15 -10.53 -2.54
CA ARG A 82 -2.50 -9.55 -1.49
C ARG A 82 -1.80 -8.20 -1.68
N TRP A 83 -1.29 -7.90 -2.87
CA TRP A 83 -0.70 -6.59 -3.17
C TRP A 83 -1.74 -5.47 -3.20
N LEU A 84 -2.90 -5.73 -3.81
CA LEU A 84 -4.03 -4.82 -3.87
C LEU A 84 -5.18 -5.40 -3.05
N ILE A 85 -5.52 -4.72 -1.95
CA ILE A 85 -6.56 -5.18 -1.04
C ILE A 85 -7.57 -4.03 -0.86
N PRO A 86 -8.88 -4.29 -0.86
CA PRO A 86 -9.88 -3.28 -0.51
C PRO A 86 -9.53 -2.57 0.81
N ALA A 87 -9.61 -1.25 0.84
CA ALA A 87 -9.21 -0.44 1.99
C ALA A 87 -9.88 -0.89 3.31
N GLU A 88 -11.13 -1.35 3.26
CA GLU A 88 -11.87 -1.89 4.41
C GLU A 88 -11.28 -3.18 5.00
N LYS A 89 -10.53 -3.96 4.21
CA LYS A 89 -9.87 -5.19 4.66
C LYS A 89 -8.45 -4.94 5.16
N THR A 90 -8.05 -3.68 5.27
CA THR A 90 -6.73 -3.26 5.74
C THR A 90 -6.84 -2.41 7.01
N TRP A 91 -5.69 -1.97 7.54
CA TRP A 91 -5.62 -1.02 8.64
C TRP A 91 -6.33 0.32 8.35
N LEU A 92 -6.65 0.61 7.09
CA LEU A 92 -7.38 1.81 6.67
C LEU A 92 -8.85 1.80 7.12
N ALA A 93 -9.41 0.65 7.48
CA ALA A 93 -10.78 0.51 7.94
C ALA A 93 -11.14 1.45 9.09
N LYS A 94 -10.16 1.79 9.96
CA LYS A 94 -10.34 2.72 11.09
C LYS A 94 -10.59 4.18 10.66
N TYR A 95 -10.32 4.51 9.40
CA TYR A 95 -10.57 5.85 8.83
C TYR A 95 -11.84 5.92 7.98
N LEU A 96 -12.48 4.77 7.72
CA LEU A 96 -13.75 4.75 7.00
C LEU A 96 -14.84 5.42 7.85
N PRO A 97 -15.73 6.23 7.23
CA PRO A 97 -16.89 6.72 7.92
C PRO A 97 -17.75 5.54 8.37
N LYS A 98 -18.30 5.61 9.59
CA LYS A 98 -19.14 4.55 10.16
C LYS A 98 -20.37 4.20 9.30
N SER A 99 -20.77 5.11 8.41
CA SER A 99 -21.88 4.91 7.46
C SER A 99 -21.56 3.92 6.33
N SER A 100 -20.29 3.60 6.07
CA SER A 100 -19.83 2.76 4.95
C SER A 100 -19.50 1.32 5.34
N LEU A 101 -19.70 0.92 6.61
CA LEU A 101 -19.43 -0.43 7.11
C LEU A 101 -20.67 -1.37 7.06
N VAL A 102 -21.70 -1.00 6.30
CA VAL A 102 -22.91 -1.81 6.14
C VAL A 102 -23.23 -1.96 4.66
N SER A 103 -22.95 -3.14 4.12
CA SER A 103 -23.77 -3.91 3.17
C SER A 103 -23.19 -5.31 3.04
#